data_AF-A0ABD1EDU8-F1
#
_entry.id   AF-A0ABD1EDU8-F1
#
_cell.length_a   1.000
_cell.length_b   1.000
_cell.length_c   1.000
_cell.angle_alpha   90.00
_cell.angle_beta   90.00
_cell.angle_gamma   90.00
#
_symmetry.space_group_name_H-M   'P 1'
#
loop_
_entity.id
_entity.type
_entity.pdbx_description
1 polymer ?
#
loop_
_entity_poly.entity_id
_entity_poly.type
_entity_poly.pdbx_seq_one_letter_code
_entity_poly.pdbx_strand_id
1 'polypeptide(L)'
;MNSIRNGKILSLNTVKNLRFMSQLGDLGSGAGKGGGGGGTIREAGGAFGKAEAAKEEEYFYKKQREQLKELKSHLHDEIAFHEEQIRRHQDAINRHKEGVKKLDGQ
;
A
#
# COMPACT_ATOMS: atom_id res chain seq x y z
N MET A 1 46.57 -2.17 -14.09
CA MET A 1 46.30 -3.17 -13.03
C MET A 1 45.26 -2.52 -12.11
N ASN A 2 44.01 -2.94 -11.92
CA ASN A 2 43.23 -4.15 -12.18
C ASN A 2 41.79 -3.70 -12.51
N SER A 3 41.25 -3.93 -13.71
CA SER A 3 40.43 -5.10 -14.11
C SER A 3 39.68 -5.80 -12.96
N ILE A 4 38.39 -5.47 -12.81
CA ILE A 4 37.38 -6.42 -12.32
C ILE A 4 36.26 -6.46 -13.35
N ARG A 5 35.95 -7.69 -13.72
CA ARG A 5 35.26 -8.16 -14.92
C ARG A 5 33.75 -8.15 -14.73
N ASN A 6 33.06 -7.84 -15.83
CA ASN A 6 31.66 -8.16 -16.08
C ASN A 6 31.34 -9.63 -15.77
N GLY A 7 30.17 -9.91 -15.19
CA GLY A 7 29.72 -11.28 -14.96
C GLY A 7 28.27 -11.42 -14.55
N LYS A 8 27.41 -11.67 -15.55
CA LYS A 8 26.14 -12.41 -15.51
C LYS A 8 24.87 -11.66 -15.06
N ILE A 9 24.22 -11.08 -16.08
CA ILE A 9 22.77 -10.94 -16.17
C ILE A 9 22.17 -12.34 -15.99
N LEU A 10 21.50 -12.58 -14.86
CA LEU A 10 20.67 -13.77 -14.67
C LEU A 10 19.42 -13.61 -15.53
N SER A 11 19.30 -14.48 -16.52
CA SER A 11 18.11 -14.64 -17.37
C SER A 11 16.89 -15.00 -16.52
N LEU A 12 15.96 -14.06 -16.34
CA LEU A 12 14.62 -14.34 -15.82
C LEU A 12 13.74 -14.97 -16.92
N ASN A 13 13.94 -16.25 -17.21
CA ASN A 13 13.06 -17.00 -18.12
C ASN A 13 12.53 -18.32 -17.53
N THR A 14 12.49 -18.44 -16.19
CA THR A 14 12.07 -19.69 -15.51
C THR A 14 10.62 -19.69 -15.02
N VAL A 15 9.84 -18.60 -15.15
CA VAL A 15 8.45 -18.54 -14.62
C VAL A 15 7.40 -18.57 -15.74
N LYS A 16 7.44 -19.59 -16.60
CA LYS A 16 6.41 -19.83 -17.64
C LYS A 16 5.46 -21.00 -17.37
N ASN A 17 5.44 -21.55 -16.14
CA ASN A 17 4.56 -22.67 -15.78
C ASN A 17 3.80 -22.44 -14.47
N LEU A 18 3.28 -21.23 -14.22
CA LEU A 18 2.17 -21.09 -13.27
C LEU A 18 0.87 -21.48 -13.98
N ARG A 19 0.67 -22.80 -13.98
CA ARG A 19 -0.53 -23.53 -14.38
C ARG A 19 -1.78 -22.76 -13.96
N PHE A 20 -2.56 -22.36 -14.97
CA PHE A 20 -4.00 -22.08 -14.88
C PHE A 20 -4.66 -23.17 -14.02
N MET A 21 -4.85 -22.92 -12.73
CA MET A 21 -5.74 -23.74 -11.90
C MET A 21 -7.12 -23.12 -11.99
N SER A 22 -7.87 -23.67 -12.94
CA SER A 22 -9.31 -23.57 -13.16
C SER A 22 -10.10 -24.08 -11.95
N GLN A 23 -10.03 -23.37 -10.83
CA GLN A 23 -10.92 -23.61 -9.70
C GLN A 23 -11.42 -22.27 -9.18
N LEU A 24 -12.15 -21.58 -10.07
CA LEU A 24 -13.17 -20.63 -9.66
C LEU A 24 -14.20 -21.43 -8.85
N GLY A 25 -14.00 -21.46 -7.53
CA GLY A 25 -15.07 -21.83 -6.61
C GLY A 25 -16.24 -20.89 -6.88
N ASP A 26 -17.43 -21.48 -7.00
CA ASP A 26 -18.65 -20.80 -7.38
C ASP A 26 -18.87 -19.60 -6.43
N LEU A 27 -19.04 -18.40 -6.99
CA LEU A 27 -19.28 -17.19 -6.19
C LEU A 27 -20.57 -17.42 -5.39
N GLY A 28 -20.42 -17.73 -4.09
CA GLY A 28 -21.53 -18.10 -3.21
C GLY A 28 -21.49 -19.52 -2.62
N SER A 29 -20.44 -20.32 -2.84
CA SER A 29 -20.19 -21.49 -1.99
C SER A 29 -19.62 -21.00 -0.66
N GLY A 30 -20.38 -21.14 0.44
CA GLY A 30 -20.10 -20.62 1.78
C GLY A 30 -18.80 -21.11 2.46
N ALA A 31 -17.89 -21.76 1.74
CA ALA A 31 -16.62 -22.27 2.22
C ALA A 31 -15.52 -22.05 1.17
N GLY A 32 -15.09 -20.81 0.93
CA GLY A 32 -14.03 -20.53 -0.04
C GLY A 32 -13.44 -19.12 -0.02
N LYS A 33 -12.13 -19.05 0.23
CA LYS A 33 -11.15 -17.95 0.05
C LYS A 33 -11.39 -16.54 0.63
N GLY A 34 -12.57 -16.20 1.16
CA GLY A 34 -12.84 -14.83 1.65
C GLY A 34 -13.36 -14.68 3.08
N GLY A 35 -13.86 -15.73 3.72
CA GLY A 35 -14.45 -15.59 5.06
C GLY A 35 -14.89 -16.94 5.62
N GLY A 36 -14.55 -17.18 6.88
CA GLY A 36 -14.92 -18.40 7.60
C GLY A 36 -16.44 -18.61 7.61
N GLY A 37 -16.86 -19.88 7.66
CA GLY A 37 -18.24 -20.34 7.56
C GLY A 37 -19.20 -19.50 8.41
N GLY A 38 -19.85 -18.54 7.76
CA GLY A 38 -20.75 -17.58 8.37
C GLY A 38 -22.12 -18.19 8.64
N GLY A 39 -22.17 -19.20 9.50
CA GLY A 39 -23.39 -19.85 9.97
C GLY A 39 -24.18 -20.61 8.89
N THR A 40 -25.20 -21.33 9.34
CA THR A 40 -26.06 -22.22 8.55
C THR A 40 -26.76 -21.54 7.36
N ILE A 41 -26.88 -20.21 7.36
CA ILE A 41 -27.56 -19.42 6.32
C ILE A 41 -26.67 -19.20 5.08
N ARG A 42 -25.36 -18.98 5.26
CA ARG A 42 -24.41 -18.87 4.13
C ARG A 42 -24.04 -20.23 3.53
N GLU A 43 -23.95 -21.25 4.37
CA GLU A 43 -23.69 -22.64 3.96
C GLU A 43 -24.85 -23.23 3.14
N ALA A 44 -26.10 -22.86 3.45
CA ALA A 44 -27.28 -23.35 2.72
C ALA A 44 -27.41 -22.83 1.27
N GLY A 45 -26.58 -21.87 0.83
CA GLY A 45 -26.38 -21.56 -0.59
C GLY A 45 -27.60 -21.05 -1.37
N GLY A 46 -28.62 -20.53 -0.70
CA GLY A 46 -29.84 -19.97 -1.34
C GLY A 46 -29.66 -18.56 -1.90
N ALA A 47 -30.67 -18.05 -2.63
CA ALA A 47 -30.65 -16.70 -3.20
C ALA A 47 -30.44 -15.59 -2.15
N PHE A 48 -30.95 -15.78 -0.92
CA PHE A 48 -30.74 -14.87 0.20
C PHE A 48 -29.31 -14.88 0.73
N GLY A 49 -28.66 -16.05 0.84
CA GLY A 49 -27.26 -16.15 1.27
C GLY A 49 -26.28 -15.51 0.27
N LYS A 50 -26.58 -15.59 -1.04
CA LYS A 50 -25.81 -14.90 -2.09
C LYS A 50 -25.98 -13.37 -2.02
N ALA A 51 -27.20 -12.88 -1.76
CA ALA A 51 -27.46 -11.45 -1.61
C ALA A 51 -26.79 -10.85 -0.35
N GLU A 52 -26.78 -11.60 0.75
CA GLU A 52 -26.10 -11.21 1.99
C GLU A 52 -24.57 -11.21 1.83
N ALA A 53 -24.00 -12.19 1.13
CA ALA A 53 -22.57 -12.21 0.78
C ALA A 53 -22.15 -10.97 -0.03
N ALA A 54 -22.92 -10.60 -1.05
CA ALA A 54 -22.62 -9.42 -1.87
C ALA A 54 -22.68 -8.10 -1.08
N LYS A 55 -23.66 -7.95 -0.18
CA LYS A 55 -23.78 -6.75 0.67
C LYS A 55 -22.64 -6.63 1.68
N GLU A 56 -22.25 -7.74 2.30
CA GLU A 56 -21.10 -7.74 3.21
C GLU A 56 -19.81 -7.42 2.46
N GLU A 57 -19.59 -8.01 1.28
CA GLU A 57 -18.42 -7.70 0.45
C GLU A 57 -18.37 -6.21 0.06
N GLU A 58 -19.50 -5.62 -0.35
CA GLU A 58 -19.59 -4.19 -0.64
C GLU A 58 -19.26 -3.33 0.58
N TYR A 59 -19.77 -3.70 1.76
CA TYR A 59 -19.48 -3.00 3.01
C TYR A 59 -17.98 -3.02 3.34
N PHE A 60 -17.35 -4.20 3.30
CA PHE A 60 -15.93 -4.32 3.57
C PHE A 60 -15.07 -3.61 2.54
N TYR A 61 -15.45 -3.65 1.26
CA TYR A 61 -14.76 -2.92 0.21
C TYR A 61 -14.81 -1.40 0.45
N LYS A 62 -15.99 -0.86 0.77
CA LYS A 62 -16.14 0.56 1.13
C LYS A 62 -15.30 0.90 2.35
N LYS A 63 -15.33 0.08 3.40
CA LYS A 63 -14.56 0.31 4.63
C LYS A 63 -13.05 0.32 4.39
N GLN A 64 -12.54 -0.62 3.61
CA GLN A 64 -11.12 -0.66 3.23
C GLN A 64 -10.73 0.59 2.42
N ARG A 65 -11.59 1.02 1.49
CA ARG A 65 -11.35 2.26 0.72
C ARG A 65 -11.32 3.50 1.61
N GLU A 66 -12.21 3.59 2.58
CA GLU A 66 -12.21 4.69 3.57
C GLU A 66 -10.92 4.72 4.37
N GLN A 67 -10.49 3.57 4.92
CA GLN A 67 -9.25 3.47 5.68
C GLN A 67 -8.02 3.85 4.85
N LEU A 68 -7.94 3.40 3.60
CA LEU A 68 -6.85 3.77 2.69
C LEU A 68 -6.86 5.27 2.37
N LYS A 69 -8.04 5.87 2.22
CA LYS A 69 -8.16 7.32 1.99
C LYS A 69 -7.70 8.11 3.21
N GLU A 70 -8.10 7.70 4.41
CA GLU A 70 -7.70 8.34 5.66
C GLU A 70 -6.18 8.24 5.87
N LEU A 71 -5.60 7.04 5.69
CA LEU A 71 -4.16 6.84 5.77
C LEU A 71 -3.41 7.72 4.76
N LYS A 72 -3.90 7.80 3.52
CA LYS A 72 -3.30 8.67 2.51
C LYS A 72 -3.36 10.13 2.93
N SER A 73 -4.49 10.60 3.46
CA SER A 73 -4.63 11.98 3.95
C SER A 73 -3.63 12.28 5.06
N HIS A 74 -3.55 11.40 6.06
CA HIS A 74 -2.63 11.57 7.19
C HIS A 74 -1.18 11.68 6.73
N LEU A 75 -0.76 10.85 5.76
CA LEU A 75 0.58 10.93 5.18
C LEU A 75 0.83 12.25 4.43
N HIS A 76 -0.18 12.82 3.77
CA HIS A 76 -0.03 14.14 3.13
C HIS A 76 0.15 15.23 4.17
N ASP A 77 -0.61 15.18 5.27
CA ASP A 77 -0.50 16.15 6.36
C ASP A 77 0.87 16.07 7.04
N GLU A 78 1.40 14.85 7.28
CA GLU A 78 2.75 14.63 7.80
C GLU A 78 3.84 15.16 6.88
N ILE A 79 3.72 14.92 5.57
CA ILE A 79 4.66 15.45 4.58
C ILE A 79 4.67 16.98 4.64
N ALA A 80 3.49 17.62 4.57
CA ALA A 80 3.38 19.07 4.61
C ALA A 80 3.94 19.66 5.91
N PHE A 81 3.70 18.99 7.05
CA PHE A 81 4.29 19.38 8.32
C PHE A 81 5.81 19.33 8.28
N HIS A 82 6.40 18.24 7.78
CA HIS A 82 7.85 18.09 7.72
C HIS A 82 8.50 19.06 6.72
N GLU A 83 7.86 19.34 5.59
CA GLU A 83 8.32 20.36 4.63
C GLU A 83 8.39 21.74 5.28
N GLU A 84 7.39 22.13 6.07
CA GLU A 84 7.40 23.39 6.81
C GLU A 84 8.51 23.43 7.87
N GLN A 85 8.78 22.33 8.58
CA GLN A 85 9.90 22.26 9.53
C GLN A 85 11.24 22.43 8.82
N ILE A 86 11.44 21.76 7.68
CA ILE A 86 12.66 21.89 6.86
C ILE A 86 12.84 23.35 6.45
N ARG A 87 11.77 24.01 5.99
CA ARG A 87 11.82 25.43 5.59
C ARG A 87 12.26 26.32 6.76
N ARG A 88 11.67 26.16 7.94
CA ARG A 88 12.04 26.93 9.15
C ARG A 88 13.50 26.70 9.55
N HIS A 89 13.98 25.46 9.49
CA HIS A 89 15.38 25.16 9.78
C HIS A 89 16.31 25.76 8.74
N GLN A 90 15.95 25.74 7.46
CA GLN A 90 16.73 26.37 6.41
C GLN A 90 16.82 27.89 6.59
N ASP A 91 15.72 28.54 6.98
CA ASP A 91 15.70 29.98 7.29
C ASP A 91 16.59 30.32 8.50
N ALA A 92 16.62 29.47 9.53
CA ALA A 92 17.51 29.64 10.68
C ALA A 92 18.99 29.47 10.28
N ILE A 93 19.30 28.44 9.50
CA ILE A 93 20.65 28.22 8.96
C ILE A 93 21.10 29.43 8.13
N ASN A 94 20.24 29.96 7.27
CA ASN A 94 20.56 31.12 6.44
C ASN A 94 20.86 32.36 7.30
N ARG A 95 20.04 32.61 8.33
CA ARG A 95 20.31 33.70 9.30
C ARG A 95 21.67 33.57 9.98
N HIS A 96 22.04 32.37 10.40
CA HIS A 96 23.36 32.14 11.00
C HIS A 96 24.50 32.29 9.99
N LYS A 97 24.34 31.81 8.75
CA LYS A 97 25.32 32.02 7.68
C LYS A 97 25.57 33.50 7.42
N GLU A 98 24.53 34.32 7.36
CA GLU A 98 24.68 35.77 7.19
C GLU A 98 25.34 36.43 8.41
N GLY A 99 25.07 35.94 9.62
CA GLY A 99 25.77 36.38 10.84
C GLY A 99 27.27 36.11 10.78
N VAL A 100 27.66 34.90 10.37
CA VAL A 100 29.07 34.50 10.21
C VAL A 100 29.76 35.36 9.15
N LYS A 101 29.17 35.53 7.96
CA LYS A 101 29.74 36.38 6.90
C LYS A 101 30.02 37.81 7.36
N LYS A 102 29.13 38.39 8.18
CA LYS A 102 29.31 39.73 8.74
C LYS A 102 30.49 39.82 9.69
N LEU A 103 30.76 38.76 10.45
CA LEU A 103 31.90 38.69 11.38
C LEU A 103 33.21 38.41 10.63
N ASP A 104 33.19 37.55 9.61
CA ASP A 104 34.38 37.21 8.81
C ASP A 104 34.86 38.37 7.92
N GLY A 105 34.00 39.36 7.64
CA GLY A 105 34.30 40.54 6.83
C GLY A 105 34.80 41.76 7.61
N GLN A 106 34.98 41.65 8.93
CA GLN A 106 35.60 42.68 9.79
C GLN A 106 37.10 42.42 9.95
#